data_AF-A0A1I7V4R9-F1
#
_entry.id   AF-A0A1I7V4R9-F1
#
_cell.length_a   1.000
_cell.length_b   1.000
_cell.length_c   1.000
_cell.angle_alpha   90.00
_cell.angle_beta   90.00
_cell.angle_gamma   90.00
#
_symmetry.space_group_name_H-M   'P 1'
#
loop_
_entity.id
_entity.type
_entity.pdbx_description
1 polymer ?
#
loop_
_entity_poly.entity_id
_entity_poly.type
_entity_poly.pdbx_seq_one_letter_code
_entity_poly.pdbx_strand_id
1 'polypeptide(L)'
;MNRTFSLRRKVKKSEISTPSNFEHRIHAGFDTRTGTYTGLPKQWQALLGPPRSISWPKPMVDPSCITPVDVAELKTVIRGPASRYDSPLPFGVTNSPLPSVA
;
A
#
# COMPACT_ATOMS: atom_id res chain seq x y z
N MET A 1 52.53 -7.27 -17.17
CA MET A 1 51.08 -7.09 -17.46
C MET A 1 50.52 -6.02 -16.52
N ASN A 2 50.15 -4.85 -17.02
CA ASN A 2 49.59 -3.72 -16.25
C ASN A 2 48.08 -3.59 -16.53
N ARG A 3 47.25 -4.15 -15.65
CA ARG A 3 45.79 -3.95 -15.70
C ARG A 3 45.46 -2.53 -15.23
N THR A 4 45.04 -1.67 -16.15
CA THR A 4 44.46 -0.36 -15.84
C THR A 4 43.08 -0.57 -15.21
N PHE A 5 42.93 -0.18 -13.95
CA PHE A 5 41.63 -0.12 -13.30
C PHE A 5 40.86 1.06 -13.91
N SER A 6 39.83 0.76 -14.69
CA SER A 6 38.88 1.74 -15.22
C SER A 6 38.46 2.70 -14.10
N LEU A 7 38.73 4.01 -14.29
CA LEU A 7 38.21 5.09 -13.46
C LEU A 7 36.68 5.05 -13.53
N ARG A 8 36.06 4.29 -12.63
CA ARG A 8 34.63 4.37 -12.35
C ARG A 8 34.33 5.80 -11.95
N ARG A 9 33.75 6.58 -12.87
CA ARG A 9 33.19 7.91 -12.56
C ARG A 9 32.26 7.76 -11.36
N LYS A 10 32.66 8.30 -10.21
CA LYS A 10 31.78 8.39 -9.04
C LYS A 10 30.60 9.26 -9.46
N VAL A 11 29.42 8.66 -9.52
CA VAL A 11 28.17 9.40 -9.72
C VAL A 11 28.03 10.34 -8.53
N LYS A 12 28.15 11.65 -8.79
CA LYS A 12 27.93 12.66 -7.76
C LYS A 12 26.47 12.55 -7.32
N LYS A 13 26.26 12.47 -6.01
CA LYS A 13 24.91 12.45 -5.44
C LYS A 13 24.26 13.79 -5.76
N SER A 14 23.12 13.77 -6.45
CA SER A 14 22.38 14.98 -6.78
C SER A 14 21.90 15.65 -5.50
N GLU A 15 22.25 16.92 -5.31
CA GLU A 15 21.69 17.73 -4.24
C GLU A 15 20.30 18.20 -4.69
N ILE A 16 19.26 17.77 -3.95
CA ILE A 16 17.88 18.19 -4.19
C ILE A 16 17.62 19.40 -3.29
N SER A 17 17.27 20.55 -3.89
CA SER A 17 16.97 21.78 -3.16
C SER A 17 15.61 21.72 -2.45
N THR A 18 15.32 22.73 -1.63
CA THR A 18 13.97 22.92 -1.09
C THR A 18 12.97 23.13 -2.22
N PRO A 19 11.74 22.57 -2.10
CA PRO A 19 10.70 22.79 -3.12
C PRO A 19 10.35 24.27 -3.18
N SER A 20 10.15 24.78 -4.39
CA SER A 20 9.69 26.14 -4.65
C SER A 20 8.65 26.10 -5.78
N ASN A 21 7.92 27.20 -5.97
CA ASN A 21 6.91 27.35 -7.02
C ASN A 21 5.80 26.27 -6.99
N PHE A 22 5.12 26.14 -5.85
CA PHE A 22 3.95 25.29 -5.77
C PHE A 22 2.86 25.77 -6.74
N GLU A 23 2.42 24.88 -7.63
CA GLU A 23 1.32 25.13 -8.58
C GLU A 23 0.20 24.13 -8.31
N HIS A 24 -0.96 24.64 -7.88
CA HIS A 24 -2.16 23.82 -7.77
C HIS A 24 -2.81 23.67 -9.14
N ARG A 25 -2.42 22.64 -9.89
CA ARG A 25 -2.86 22.44 -11.28
C ARG A 25 -4.30 21.95 -11.37
N ILE A 26 -4.65 21.01 -10.49
CA ILE A 26 -5.91 20.25 -10.55
C ILE A 26 -6.35 19.91 -9.14
N HIS A 27 -7.63 20.12 -8.85
CA HIS A 27 -8.28 19.67 -7.61
C HIS A 27 -9.34 18.62 -7.93
N ALA A 28 -9.13 17.39 -7.51
CA ALA A 28 -10.11 16.32 -7.63
C ALA A 28 -11.00 16.29 -6.38
N GLY A 29 -12.31 16.46 -6.57
CA GLY A 29 -13.33 16.38 -5.52
C GLY A 29 -14.33 15.25 -5.78
N PHE A 30 -15.09 14.89 -4.75
CA PHE A 30 -16.22 13.98 -4.88
C PHE A 30 -17.48 14.64 -4.33
N ASP A 31 -18.50 14.76 -5.19
CA ASP A 31 -19.83 15.22 -4.79
C ASP A 31 -20.66 14.03 -4.32
N THR A 32 -20.88 13.94 -3.02
CA THR A 32 -21.63 12.86 -2.37
C THR A 32 -23.11 12.86 -2.75
N ARG A 33 -23.68 14.01 -3.14
CA ARG A 33 -25.09 14.12 -3.52
C ARG A 33 -25.35 13.54 -4.91
N THR A 34 -24.44 13.80 -5.85
CA THR A 34 -24.55 13.29 -7.22
C THR A 34 -23.81 11.96 -7.43
N GLY A 35 -22.92 11.59 -6.50
CA GLY A 35 -22.05 10.42 -6.62
C GLY A 35 -20.99 10.58 -7.70
N THR A 36 -20.58 11.81 -8.01
CA THR A 36 -19.68 12.11 -9.13
C THR A 36 -18.37 12.72 -8.68
N TYR A 37 -17.32 12.47 -9.46
CA TYR A 37 -16.04 13.12 -9.28
C TYR A 37 -15.98 14.42 -10.08
N THR A 38 -15.49 15.49 -9.44
CA THR A 38 -15.33 16.82 -10.02
C THR A 38 -13.86 17.19 -10.13
N GLY A 39 -13.53 18.08 -11.08
CA GLY A 39 -12.17 18.56 -11.26
C GLY A 39 -11.15 17.49 -11.66
N LEU A 40 -11.60 16.36 -12.22
CA LEU A 40 -10.70 15.34 -12.75
C LEU A 40 -10.04 15.81 -14.06
N PRO A 41 -8.80 15.38 -14.33
CA PRO A 41 -8.22 15.49 -15.66
C PRO A 41 -9.11 14.88 -16.74
N LYS A 42 -9.17 15.49 -17.93
CA LYS A 42 -10.01 15.02 -19.05
C LYS A 42 -9.79 13.54 -19.40
N GLN A 43 -8.54 13.07 -19.30
CA GLN A 43 -8.20 11.67 -19.56
C GLN A 43 -8.86 10.71 -18.55
N TRP A 44 -9.04 11.14 -17.30
CA TRP A 44 -9.64 10.32 -16.25
C TRP A 44 -11.17 10.32 -16.32
N GLN A 45 -11.76 11.45 -16.75
CA GLN A 45 -13.20 11.53 -17.00
C GLN A 45 -13.67 10.49 -18.01
N ALA A 46 -12.87 10.23 -19.05
CA ALA A 46 -13.18 9.22 -20.07
C ALA A 46 -13.18 7.78 -19.52
N LEU A 47 -12.38 7.49 -18.48
CA LEU A 47 -12.28 6.14 -17.89
C LEU A 47 -13.44 5.82 -16.96
N LEU A 48 -13.95 6.82 -16.24
CA LEU A 48 -15.00 6.61 -15.24
C LEU A 48 -16.39 6.42 -15.84
N GLY A 49 -16.56 6.77 -17.13
CA GLY A 49 -17.86 6.68 -17.81
C GLY A 49 -18.94 7.55 -17.15
N PRO A 50 -20.20 7.43 -17.58
CA PRO A 50 -21.31 8.12 -16.94
C PRO A 50 -21.41 7.75 -15.45
N PRO A 51 -21.91 8.65 -14.58
CA PRO A 51 -22.05 8.46 -13.13
C PRO A 51 -22.73 7.16 -12.69
N ARG A 52 -23.56 6.58 -13.58
CA ARG A 52 -24.36 5.38 -13.34
C ARG A 52 -23.75 4.11 -13.96
N SER A 53 -22.57 4.19 -14.60
CA SER A 53 -21.91 3.07 -15.27
C SER A 53 -20.72 2.47 -14.53
N ILE A 54 -20.45 2.86 -13.27
CA ILE A 54 -19.93 1.90 -12.29
C ILE A 54 -21.09 0.97 -11.89
N SER A 55 -21.78 0.42 -12.89
CA SER A 55 -22.49 -0.83 -12.81
C SER A 55 -21.41 -1.91 -12.84
N TRP A 56 -20.54 -1.92 -11.84
CA TRP A 56 -20.00 -3.20 -11.43
C TRP A 56 -21.24 -4.05 -11.20
N PRO A 57 -21.48 -5.13 -11.98
CA PRO A 57 -22.61 -5.98 -11.70
C PRO A 57 -22.46 -6.34 -10.24
N LYS A 58 -23.39 -5.89 -9.38
CA LYS A 58 -23.42 -6.34 -8.00
C LYS A 58 -23.29 -7.84 -8.11
N PRO A 59 -22.27 -8.48 -7.49
CA PRO A 59 -22.19 -9.93 -7.57
C PRO A 59 -23.56 -10.41 -7.15
N MET A 60 -24.28 -11.05 -8.07
CA MET A 60 -25.63 -11.54 -7.83
C MET A 60 -25.45 -12.75 -6.93
N VAL A 61 -25.19 -12.48 -5.66
CA VAL A 61 -25.06 -13.49 -4.62
C VAL A 61 -26.48 -13.70 -4.12
N ASP A 62 -27.07 -14.83 -4.50
CA ASP A 62 -28.28 -15.32 -3.84
C ASP A 62 -27.92 -15.69 -2.39
N PRO A 63 -28.57 -15.09 -1.37
CA PRO A 63 -28.34 -15.45 0.03
C PRO A 63 -28.59 -16.94 0.32
N SER A 64 -29.37 -17.60 -0.52
CA SER A 64 -29.72 -19.01 -0.42
C SER A 64 -28.68 -19.93 -1.08
N CYS A 65 -27.75 -19.38 -1.86
CA CYS A 65 -26.72 -20.13 -2.57
C CYS A 65 -25.33 -19.71 -2.09
N ILE A 66 -24.78 -20.50 -1.18
CA ILE A 66 -23.36 -20.43 -0.82
C ILE A 66 -22.58 -21.04 -1.98
N THR A 67 -21.78 -20.23 -2.68
CA THR A 67 -20.81 -20.76 -3.66
C THR A 67 -19.91 -21.76 -2.93
N PRO A 68 -19.89 -23.05 -3.34
CA PRO A 68 -19.02 -24.02 -2.71
C PRO A 68 -17.58 -23.59 -2.96
N VAL A 69 -16.89 -23.16 -1.91
CA VAL A 69 -15.44 -22.99 -1.94
C VAL A 69 -14.88 -24.40 -1.80
N ASP A 70 -14.42 -24.99 -2.89
CA ASP A 70 -13.49 -26.10 -2.78
C ASP A 70 -12.30 -25.55 -2.00
N VAL A 71 -12.12 -26.04 -0.78
CA VAL A 71 -10.88 -25.90 -0.01
C VAL A 71 -9.80 -26.71 -0.74
N ALA A 72 -9.44 -26.27 -1.94
CA ALA A 72 -8.19 -26.64 -2.56
C ALA A 72 -7.11 -26.39 -1.51
N GLU A 73 -6.30 -27.41 -1.23
CA GLU A 73 -5.28 -27.42 -0.19
C GLU A 73 -4.64 -26.03 -0.09
N LEU A 74 -4.90 -25.35 1.03
CA LEU A 74 -4.42 -23.99 1.27
C LEU A 74 -2.92 -23.95 0.97
N LYS A 75 -2.53 -23.29 -0.13
CA LYS A 75 -1.12 -23.13 -0.46
C LYS A 75 -0.43 -22.46 0.73
N THR A 76 0.57 -23.12 1.29
CA THR A 76 1.35 -22.56 2.39
C THR A 76 2.00 -21.28 1.88
N VAL A 77 1.65 -20.14 2.50
CA VAL A 77 2.27 -18.86 2.15
C VAL A 77 3.70 -18.91 2.68
N ILE A 78 4.67 -19.12 1.79
CA ILE A 78 6.09 -18.97 2.12
C ILE A 78 6.35 -17.47 2.33
N ARG A 79 6.21 -17.03 3.58
CA ARG A 79 6.77 -15.75 4.02
C ARG A 79 8.28 -15.99 4.10
N GLY A 80 9.05 -15.16 3.39
CA GLY A 80 10.51 -15.22 3.44
C GLY A 80 11.03 -15.14 4.88
N PRO A 81 12.32 -15.48 5.13
CA PRO A 81 12.85 -15.48 6.48
C PRO A 81 12.57 -14.12 7.14
N ALA A 82 11.85 -14.15 8.25
CA ALA A 82 11.63 -12.97 9.06
C ALA A 82 13.00 -12.37 9.38
N SER A 83 13.24 -11.15 8.90
CA SER A 83 14.39 -10.37 9.34
C SER A 83 14.39 -10.38 10.86
N ARG A 84 15.53 -10.71 11.48
CA ARG A 84 15.71 -10.91 12.93
C ARG A 84 15.47 -9.65 13.79
N TYR A 85 14.78 -8.65 13.27
CA TYR A 85 14.55 -7.37 13.91
C TYR A 85 13.08 -7.04 14.19
N ASP A 86 12.14 -7.94 13.91
CA ASP A 86 10.73 -7.69 14.24
C ASP A 86 10.13 -8.86 15.01
N SER A 87 10.59 -9.02 16.25
CA SER A 87 9.86 -9.75 17.28
C SER A 87 9.14 -8.73 18.16
N PRO A 88 7.81 -8.56 18.04
CA PRO A 88 7.09 -7.83 19.06
C PRO A 88 7.20 -8.63 20.36
N LEU A 89 7.79 -8.02 21.38
CA LEU A 89 7.87 -8.60 22.71
C LEU A 89 6.43 -8.95 23.17
N PRO A 90 6.18 -10.18 23.65
CA PRO A 90 4.88 -10.51 24.20
C PRO A 90 4.64 -9.67 25.46
N PHE A 91 3.62 -8.82 25.40
CA PHE A 91 3.06 -8.14 26.54
C PHE A 91 2.47 -9.17 27.53
N GLY A 92 3.01 -9.21 28.75
CA GLY A 92 2.44 -9.87 29.94
C GLY A 92 2.54 -11.40 29.91
N VAL A 93 2.82 -12.12 30.99
CA VAL A 93 2.63 -11.88 32.42
C VAL A 93 3.42 -12.97 33.18
N THR A 94 4.16 -12.64 34.25
CA THR A 94 4.20 -13.48 35.47
C THR A 94 4.73 -12.64 36.65
N ASN A 95 3.95 -12.62 37.73
CA ASN A 95 4.29 -12.06 39.04
C ASN A 95 5.46 -12.82 39.69
N SER A 96 6.40 -12.11 40.34
CA SER A 96 7.16 -12.57 41.53
C SER A 96 8.03 -11.45 42.12
N PRO A 97 8.36 -11.52 43.43
CA PRO A 97 8.38 -10.36 44.32
C PRO A 97 9.71 -9.59 44.38
N LEU A 98 9.62 -8.34 44.84
CA LEU A 98 10.72 -7.44 45.18
C LEU A 98 11.75 -8.12 46.10
N PRO A 99 13.06 -8.04 45.84
CA PRO A 99 14.05 -8.23 46.88
C PRO A 99 14.13 -6.98 47.76
N SER A 100 13.86 -7.17 49.06
CA SER A 100 14.17 -6.22 50.13
C SER A 100 15.68 -5.97 50.16
N VAL A 101 16.09 -4.71 50.05
CA VAL A 101 17.47 -4.31 50.36
C VAL A 101 17.47 -3.59 51.72
N ALA A 102 18.36 -4.05 52.59
CA ALA A 102 18.68 -3.45 53.89
C ALA A 102 19.55 -2.19 53.72
#